data_AF-R9MIA2-F1
#
_entry.id   AF-R9MIA2-F1
#
_cell.length_a   1.000
_cell.length_b   1.000
_cell.length_c   1.000
_cell.angle_alpha   90.00
_cell.angle_beta   90.00
_cell.angle_gamma   90.00
#
_symmetry.space_group_name_H-M   'P 1'
#
loop_
_entity.id
_entity.type
_entity.pdbx_description
1 polymer ?
#
loop_
_entity_poly.entity_id
_entity_poly.type
_entity_poly.pdbx_seq_one_letter_code
_entity_poly.pdbx_strand_id
1 'polypeptide(L)'
;MQTFKPVTKQDAPKLRRYYQNCSYGLCEYSVGTKLMWRKTLHPAWAEIAGCLVIRNTIDGQTAFDYPVPGPEGDEDAALSAIEAYCLEKGVCPVISVVPECKAARLLARYPYVRVSNIRTWRDYVYYREDLQFFTGRRYSGQRNHIKKFRTQWPEALFRPLTAADGDAVDRFWTDYEAEFPKGDNAKARDELALAKKMLKMAGKPWFLAGGMFDGDRLIAISLAERCGDTLIIHIEKALYSYTGVYPALVQEFAGAFGGDCQWINREDDAADRGLRTSKLQYGPAKLAPKYRFEPQNELLSHVKSIPELRTERLTLSALEEADIPAYNALVLDQERNRWWGYDDVAGLGGAVEERSFFDVARRDFENRLAVNFAIRLDGKLIGEAVLYRFDYQGGAELGCRIDRAYDGHGYGTEAFAAVANWGLYRVQLNRVLAKCYKENQASFKMLSSCMRRSGEDETFFYFEKPV
;
A
#
# COMPACT_ATOMS: atom_id res chain seq x y z
N MET A 1 -9.69 -16.82 -2.60
CA MET A 1 -9.01 -15.72 -1.89
C MET A 1 -7.51 -15.86 -2.02
N GLN A 2 -6.81 -14.76 -2.30
CA GLN A 2 -5.36 -14.74 -2.36
C GLN A 2 -4.75 -14.73 -0.95
N THR A 3 -3.78 -15.61 -0.72
CA THR A 3 -3.15 -15.78 0.60
C THR A 3 -1.79 -15.09 0.62
N PHE A 4 -1.71 -13.99 1.37
CA PHE A 4 -0.45 -13.30 1.65
C PHE A 4 0.28 -13.97 2.82
N LYS A 5 1.56 -14.28 2.62
CA LYS A 5 2.41 -14.86 3.68
C LYS A 5 3.42 -13.83 4.20
N PRO A 6 3.71 -13.79 5.51
CA PRO A 6 4.68 -12.85 6.07
C PRO A 6 6.05 -12.97 5.39
N VAL A 7 6.71 -11.84 5.11
CA VAL A 7 8.09 -11.84 4.61
C VAL A 7 9.03 -12.30 5.72
N THR A 8 9.84 -13.30 5.41
CA THR A 8 10.88 -13.83 6.29
C THR A 8 12.24 -13.90 5.59
N LYS A 9 13.30 -14.16 6.35
CA LYS A 9 14.64 -14.38 5.78
C LYS A 9 14.69 -15.55 4.79
N GLN A 10 13.81 -16.55 4.94
CA GLN A 10 13.75 -17.71 4.05
C GLN A 10 13.15 -17.34 2.68
N ASP A 11 12.37 -16.28 2.60
CA ASP A 11 11.78 -15.79 1.34
C ASP A 11 12.75 -14.91 0.54
N ALA A 12 13.86 -14.48 1.13
CA ALA A 12 14.82 -13.56 0.51
C ALA A 12 15.25 -13.98 -0.91
N PRO A 13 15.63 -15.25 -1.18
CA PRO A 13 16.00 -15.67 -2.54
C PRO A 13 14.86 -15.54 -3.56
N LYS A 14 13.60 -15.72 -3.13
CA LYS A 14 12.43 -15.61 -4.02
C LYS A 14 12.14 -14.16 -4.34
N LEU A 15 12.06 -13.31 -3.32
CA LEU A 15 11.82 -11.87 -3.50
C LEU A 15 12.93 -11.22 -4.33
N ARG A 16 14.18 -11.67 -4.15
CA ARG A 16 15.32 -11.13 -4.92
C ARG A 16 15.20 -11.33 -6.41
N ARG A 17 14.53 -12.38 -6.90
CA ARG A 17 14.33 -12.61 -8.34
C ARG A 17 13.59 -11.45 -9.01
N TYR A 18 12.70 -10.79 -8.27
CA TYR A 18 11.98 -9.60 -8.70
C TYR A 18 12.83 -8.34 -8.52
N TYR A 19 13.37 -8.12 -7.31
CA TYR A 19 14.08 -6.87 -7.01
C TYR A 19 15.41 -6.71 -7.74
N GLN A 20 16.11 -7.80 -8.11
CA GLN A 20 17.39 -7.72 -8.81
C GLN A 20 17.29 -7.00 -10.17
N ASN A 21 16.13 -7.07 -10.82
CA ASN A 21 15.87 -6.44 -12.12
C ASN A 21 14.89 -5.25 -12.00
N CYS A 22 14.49 -4.88 -10.77
CA CYS A 22 13.54 -3.80 -10.54
C CYS A 22 14.23 -2.44 -10.75
N SER A 23 13.78 -1.68 -11.75
CA SER A 23 14.32 -0.37 -12.11
C SER A 23 13.58 0.81 -11.48
N TYR A 24 12.73 0.56 -10.47
CA TYR A 24 11.95 1.62 -9.81
C TYR A 24 12.82 2.59 -9.00
N GLY A 25 14.00 2.13 -8.54
CA GLY A 25 15.01 2.98 -7.92
C GLY A 25 14.67 3.53 -6.53
N LEU A 26 13.60 3.06 -5.89
CA LEU A 26 13.23 3.41 -4.50
C LEU A 26 13.72 2.34 -3.52
N CYS A 27 14.09 2.75 -2.31
CA CYS A 27 14.71 1.85 -1.33
C CYS A 27 13.78 0.74 -0.84
N GLU A 28 12.45 0.92 -0.91
CA GLU A 28 11.48 -0.09 -0.50
C GLU A 28 11.42 -1.30 -1.43
N TYR A 29 11.93 -1.18 -2.66
CA TYR A 29 12.04 -2.28 -3.62
C TYR A 29 13.33 -3.08 -3.43
N SER A 30 13.61 -3.44 -2.18
CA SER A 30 14.69 -4.35 -1.79
C SER A 30 14.22 -5.33 -0.72
N VAL A 31 14.88 -6.49 -0.64
CA VAL A 31 14.58 -7.47 0.42
C VAL A 31 14.98 -6.92 1.79
N GLY A 32 16.10 -6.19 1.83
CA GLY A 32 16.70 -5.62 3.02
C GLY A 32 15.77 -4.68 3.73
N THR A 33 15.11 -3.78 3.00
CA THR A 33 14.13 -2.87 3.58
C THR A 33 12.96 -3.64 4.20
N LYS A 34 12.45 -4.67 3.52
CA LYS A 34 11.36 -5.51 4.06
C LYS A 34 11.76 -6.31 5.30
N LEU A 35 13.02 -6.77 5.36
CA LEU A 35 13.53 -7.50 6.53
C LEU A 35 13.87 -6.58 7.70
N MET A 36 14.47 -5.42 7.42
CA MET A 36 14.87 -4.43 8.42
C MET A 36 13.64 -3.84 9.10
N TRP A 37 12.66 -3.39 8.33
CA TRP A 37 11.46 -2.73 8.83
C TRP A 37 10.29 -3.67 9.08
N ARG A 38 10.54 -4.98 9.21
CA ARG A 38 9.50 -6.01 9.37
C ARG A 38 8.53 -5.75 10.52
N LYS A 39 9.02 -5.21 11.65
CA LYS A 39 8.19 -4.90 12.83
C LYS A 39 7.30 -3.68 12.66
N THR A 40 7.64 -2.79 11.72
CA THR A 40 6.89 -1.56 11.46
C THR A 40 5.92 -1.78 10.29
N LEU A 41 6.42 -2.37 9.20
CA LEU A 41 5.66 -2.56 7.96
C LEU A 41 4.76 -3.79 7.97
N HIS A 42 5.03 -4.77 8.84
CA HIS A 42 4.39 -6.10 8.82
C HIS A 42 4.22 -6.67 7.39
N PRO A 43 5.29 -6.70 6.58
CA PRO A 43 5.19 -7.00 5.17
C PRO A 43 4.81 -8.47 4.98
N ALA A 44 3.85 -8.70 4.10
CA ALA A 44 3.43 -10.00 3.61
C ALA A 44 3.41 -9.97 2.08
N TRP A 45 3.65 -11.11 1.44
CA TRP A 45 3.79 -11.18 -0.01
C TRP A 45 3.00 -12.31 -0.63
N ALA A 46 2.69 -12.14 -1.91
CA ALA A 46 2.11 -13.14 -2.79
C ALA A 46 2.66 -12.93 -4.22
N GLU A 47 2.61 -13.98 -5.02
CA GLU A 47 2.85 -13.90 -6.47
C GLU A 47 1.48 -13.92 -7.16
N ILE A 48 1.19 -12.87 -7.93
CA ILE A 48 -0.12 -12.65 -8.53
C ILE A 48 0.11 -12.15 -9.95
N ALA A 49 -0.45 -12.86 -10.93
CA ALA A 49 -0.31 -12.53 -12.36
C ALA A 49 1.17 -12.32 -12.78
N GLY A 50 2.09 -13.15 -12.28
CA GLY A 50 3.52 -13.03 -12.57
C GLY A 50 4.22 -11.82 -11.92
N CYS A 51 3.53 -11.07 -11.06
CA CYS A 51 4.09 -9.96 -10.27
C CYS A 51 4.31 -10.37 -8.82
N LEU A 52 5.36 -9.81 -8.21
CA LEU A 52 5.49 -9.75 -6.76
C LEU A 52 4.58 -8.64 -6.23
N VAL A 53 3.67 -9.00 -5.33
CA VAL A 53 2.83 -8.06 -4.61
C VAL A 53 3.19 -8.11 -3.13
N ILE A 54 3.50 -6.93 -2.57
CA ILE A 54 3.73 -6.75 -1.14
C ILE A 54 2.55 -6.01 -0.54
N ARG A 55 1.96 -6.62 0.49
CA ARG A 55 0.99 -5.99 1.39
C ARG A 55 1.68 -5.67 2.71
N ASN A 56 1.60 -4.42 3.12
CA ASN A 56 2.05 -3.94 4.42
C ASN A 56 0.84 -3.69 5.34
N THR A 57 1.05 -3.80 6.64
CA THR A 57 0.11 -3.37 7.67
C THR A 57 0.82 -2.39 8.59
N ILE A 58 0.50 -1.10 8.43
CA ILE A 58 1.15 0.02 9.10
C ILE A 58 0.08 0.70 9.95
N ASP A 59 0.27 0.78 11.27
CA ASP A 59 -0.68 1.37 12.21
C ASP A 59 -2.12 0.82 12.05
N GLY A 60 -2.23 -0.49 11.80
CA GLY A 60 -3.50 -1.18 11.57
C GLY A 60 -4.10 -0.98 10.17
N GLN A 61 -3.52 -0.13 9.33
CA GLN A 61 -3.98 0.12 7.97
C GLN A 61 -3.27 -0.76 6.95
N THR A 62 -4.03 -1.28 5.99
CA THR A 62 -3.48 -2.05 4.87
C THR A 62 -3.03 -1.11 3.75
N ALA A 63 -1.82 -1.33 3.23
CA ALA A 63 -1.31 -0.65 2.04
C ALA A 63 -0.45 -1.60 1.22
N PHE A 64 -0.48 -1.45 -0.10
CA PHE A 64 0.29 -2.27 -1.03
C PHE A 64 1.44 -1.47 -1.62
N ASP A 65 2.60 -2.08 -1.81
CA ASP A 65 3.58 -1.49 -2.71
C ASP A 65 3.06 -1.62 -4.15
N TYR A 66 3.48 -0.71 -5.04
CA TYR A 66 3.19 -0.92 -6.47
C TYR A 66 3.79 -2.29 -6.93
N PRO A 67 3.02 -3.14 -7.66
CA PRO A 67 3.47 -4.48 -8.04
C PRO A 67 4.79 -4.48 -8.80
N VAL A 68 5.68 -5.44 -8.52
CA VAL A 68 6.95 -5.60 -9.26
C VAL A 68 6.80 -6.75 -10.26
N PRO A 69 6.76 -6.48 -11.57
CA PRO A 69 6.59 -7.54 -12.56
C PRO A 69 7.82 -8.44 -12.64
N GLY A 70 7.58 -9.76 -12.72
CA GLY A 70 8.55 -10.72 -13.22
C GLY A 70 8.60 -10.71 -14.76
N PRO A 71 9.30 -11.67 -15.39
CA PRO A 71 9.42 -11.73 -16.85
C PRO A 71 8.07 -11.80 -17.60
N GLU A 72 7.07 -12.45 -17.01
CA GLU A 72 5.71 -12.60 -17.54
C GLU A 72 4.67 -11.83 -16.70
N GLY A 73 5.13 -10.82 -15.94
CA GLY A 73 4.27 -10.09 -15.00
C GLY A 73 3.28 -9.15 -15.69
N ASP A 74 2.00 -9.29 -15.35
CA ASP A 74 0.93 -8.37 -15.74
C ASP A 74 0.56 -7.45 -14.56
N GLU A 75 1.06 -6.22 -14.63
CA GLU A 75 0.83 -5.20 -13.61
C GLU A 75 -0.67 -4.83 -13.47
N ASP A 76 -1.46 -4.83 -14.55
CA ASP A 76 -2.89 -4.48 -14.47
C ASP A 76 -3.71 -5.61 -13.86
N ALA A 77 -3.40 -6.86 -14.19
CA ALA A 77 -4.02 -8.01 -13.55
C ALA A 77 -3.67 -8.07 -12.05
N ALA A 78 -2.42 -7.76 -11.68
CA ALA A 78 -2.00 -7.68 -10.28
C ALA A 78 -2.73 -6.55 -9.51
N LEU A 79 -2.89 -5.36 -10.12
CA LEU A 79 -3.66 -4.27 -9.53
C LEU A 79 -5.15 -4.64 -9.37
N SER A 80 -5.74 -5.29 -10.38
CA SER A 80 -7.15 -5.75 -10.33
C SER A 80 -7.36 -6.78 -9.21
N ALA A 81 -6.37 -7.65 -8.99
CA ALA A 81 -6.36 -8.59 -7.89
C ALA A 81 -6.27 -7.91 -6.51
N ILE A 82 -5.47 -6.86 -6.37
CA ILE A 82 -5.38 -6.07 -5.14
C ILE A 82 -6.73 -5.41 -4.84
N GLU A 83 -7.38 -4.84 -5.84
CA GLU A 83 -8.69 -4.20 -5.69
C GLU A 83 -9.76 -5.22 -5.27
N ALA A 84 -9.82 -6.37 -5.94
CA ALA A 84 -10.73 -7.45 -5.57
C ALA A 84 -10.51 -7.93 -4.12
N TYR A 85 -9.24 -8.08 -3.71
CA TYR A 85 -8.89 -8.41 -2.34
C TYR A 85 -9.38 -7.34 -1.34
N CYS A 86 -9.18 -6.06 -1.67
CA CYS A 86 -9.58 -4.96 -0.81
C CYS A 86 -11.11 -4.84 -0.71
N LEU A 87 -11.81 -5.04 -1.82
CA LEU A 87 -13.27 -5.07 -1.87
C LEU A 87 -13.85 -6.20 -1.02
N GLU A 88 -13.29 -7.42 -1.10
CA GLU A 88 -13.67 -8.55 -0.22
C GLU A 88 -13.41 -8.26 1.26
N LYS A 89 -12.37 -7.48 1.57
CA LYS A 89 -12.00 -7.12 2.95
C LYS A 89 -12.68 -5.86 3.46
N GLY A 90 -13.45 -5.15 2.64
CA GLY A 90 -14.07 -3.88 3.00
C GLY A 90 -13.05 -2.78 3.32
N VAL A 91 -11.89 -2.79 2.67
CA VAL A 91 -10.82 -1.79 2.86
C VAL A 91 -10.53 -1.04 1.55
N CYS A 92 -9.97 0.16 1.66
CA CYS A 92 -9.51 0.93 0.49
C CYS A 92 -8.23 0.31 -0.12
N PRO A 93 -8.12 0.18 -1.45
CA PRO A 93 -6.93 -0.32 -2.13
C PRO A 93 -5.81 0.73 -2.20
N VAL A 94 -5.26 1.09 -1.04
CA VAL A 94 -4.15 2.04 -0.95
C VAL A 94 -2.90 1.46 -1.61
N ILE A 95 -2.39 2.14 -2.64
CA ILE A 95 -1.12 1.79 -3.29
C ILE A 95 -0.07 2.83 -2.89
N SER A 96 0.91 2.41 -2.11
CA SER A 96 2.01 3.23 -1.60
C SER A 96 3.31 2.96 -2.35
N VAL A 97 4.32 3.79 -2.06
CA VAL A 97 5.67 3.76 -2.65
C VAL A 97 5.67 3.67 -4.18
N VAL A 98 4.64 4.24 -4.83
CA VAL A 98 4.48 4.20 -6.27
C VAL A 98 5.60 5.02 -6.92
N PRO A 99 6.44 4.43 -7.78
CA PRO A 99 7.48 5.16 -8.47
C PRO A 99 6.86 6.13 -9.49
N GLU A 100 7.55 7.25 -9.73
CA GLU A 100 7.06 8.33 -10.61
C GLU A 100 6.63 7.83 -11.99
N CYS A 101 7.38 6.91 -12.58
CA CYS A 101 7.09 6.34 -13.90
C CYS A 101 5.79 5.52 -13.96
N LYS A 102 5.19 5.20 -12.80
CA LYS A 102 3.92 4.45 -12.70
C LYS A 102 2.76 5.32 -12.21
N ALA A 103 3.01 6.55 -11.77
CA ALA A 103 1.99 7.44 -11.23
C ALA A 103 0.86 7.74 -12.24
N ALA A 104 1.20 8.02 -13.50
CA ALA A 104 0.22 8.29 -14.55
C ALA A 104 -0.73 7.10 -14.80
N ARG A 105 -0.24 5.87 -14.65
CA ARG A 105 -1.08 4.66 -14.78
C ARG A 105 -2.16 4.62 -13.71
N LEU A 106 -1.79 4.89 -12.45
CA LEU A 106 -2.76 4.89 -11.36
C LEU A 106 -3.72 6.08 -11.41
N LEU A 107 -3.27 7.24 -11.90
CA LEU A 107 -4.16 8.38 -12.17
C LEU A 107 -5.22 8.05 -13.23
N ALA A 108 -4.86 7.28 -14.27
CA ALA A 108 -5.82 6.82 -15.27
C ALA A 108 -6.76 5.72 -14.73
N ARG A 109 -6.32 4.97 -13.72
CA ARG A 109 -7.05 3.83 -13.15
C ARG A 109 -8.11 4.24 -12.12
N TYR A 110 -7.86 5.29 -11.33
CA TYR A 110 -8.73 5.73 -10.25
C TYR A 110 -9.33 7.11 -10.56
N PRO A 111 -10.64 7.21 -10.88
CA PRO A 111 -11.30 8.48 -11.19
C PRO A 111 -11.25 9.51 -10.06
N TYR A 112 -11.33 9.02 -8.81
CA TYR A 112 -11.21 9.83 -7.60
C TYR A 112 -10.09 9.28 -6.74
N VAL A 113 -9.09 10.11 -6.45
CA VAL A 113 -7.93 9.67 -5.68
C VAL A 113 -7.28 10.84 -4.95
N ARG A 114 -6.89 10.60 -3.70
CA ARG A 114 -5.97 11.48 -2.99
C ARG A 114 -4.55 10.96 -3.21
N VAL A 115 -3.69 11.83 -3.73
CA VAL A 115 -2.27 11.51 -3.95
C VAL A 115 -1.41 12.36 -3.03
N SER A 116 -0.48 11.72 -2.32
CA SER A 116 0.56 12.42 -1.54
C SER A 116 1.96 12.02 -2.00
N ASN A 117 2.89 12.98 -1.92
CA ASN A 117 4.31 12.81 -2.25
C ASN A 117 5.16 13.59 -1.25
N ILE A 118 5.29 13.02 -0.06
CA ILE A 118 5.84 13.69 1.12
C ILE A 118 7.37 13.83 1.00
N ARG A 119 7.88 15.06 1.13
CA ARG A 119 9.32 15.37 0.98
C ARG A 119 10.23 14.58 1.93
N THR A 120 9.78 14.31 3.14
CA THR A 120 10.58 13.61 4.17
C THR A 120 10.78 12.13 3.86
N TRP A 121 10.00 11.55 2.94
CA TRP A 121 10.12 10.16 2.53
C TRP A 121 10.89 9.98 1.22
N ARG A 122 11.27 11.06 0.55
CA ARG A 122 11.95 10.98 -0.74
C ARG A 122 13.39 10.51 -0.57
N ASP A 123 13.79 9.58 -1.42
CA ASP A 123 15.14 9.04 -1.40
C ASP A 123 16.13 9.99 -2.04
N TYR A 124 17.33 10.07 -1.46
CA TYR A 124 18.45 10.78 -2.07
C TYR A 124 19.16 9.86 -3.05
N VAL A 125 19.08 10.19 -4.33
CA VAL A 125 19.67 9.40 -5.42
C VAL A 125 20.78 10.19 -6.10
N TYR A 126 21.93 9.54 -6.27
CA TYR A 126 23.17 10.11 -6.81
C TYR A 126 23.59 9.33 -8.06
N TYR A 127 24.30 9.98 -8.98
CA TYR A 127 25.06 9.23 -9.97
C TYR A 127 26.16 8.44 -9.25
N ARG A 128 26.34 7.16 -9.62
CA ARG A 128 27.42 6.32 -9.07
C ARG A 128 28.78 7.02 -9.22
N GLU A 129 29.06 7.56 -10.41
CA GLU A 129 30.33 8.21 -10.75
C GLU A 129 30.64 9.41 -9.88
N ASP A 130 29.60 10.19 -9.54
CA ASP A 130 29.75 11.34 -8.66
C ASP A 130 30.27 10.92 -7.28
N LEU A 131 29.74 9.83 -6.72
CA LEU A 131 30.18 9.33 -5.42
C LEU A 131 31.51 8.56 -5.50
N GLN A 132 31.80 7.90 -6.61
CA GLN A 132 33.05 7.17 -6.81
C GLN A 132 34.25 8.10 -7.04
N PHE A 133 34.08 9.16 -7.82
CA PHE A 133 35.21 9.99 -8.25
C PHE A 133 35.25 11.35 -7.56
N PHE A 134 34.10 11.86 -7.11
CA PHE A 134 33.99 13.22 -6.56
C PHE A 134 34.63 14.26 -7.49
N THR A 135 34.35 14.21 -8.79
CA THR A 135 34.97 15.07 -9.80
C THR A 135 34.35 16.48 -9.84
N GLY A 136 35.20 17.51 -10.00
CA GLY A 136 34.75 18.89 -10.23
C GLY A 136 34.69 19.77 -8.97
N ARG A 137 34.44 21.07 -9.16
CA ARG A 137 34.58 22.09 -8.10
C ARG A 137 33.62 21.87 -6.92
N ARG A 138 32.40 21.36 -7.18
CA ARG A 138 31.37 21.13 -6.15
C ARG A 138 31.78 20.12 -5.07
N TYR A 139 32.68 19.19 -5.39
CA TYR A 139 33.15 18.15 -4.47
C TYR A 139 34.50 18.46 -3.81
N SER A 140 34.97 19.70 -3.85
CA SER A 140 36.24 20.09 -3.21
C SER A 140 36.24 19.78 -1.71
N GLY A 141 35.10 19.97 -1.02
CA GLY A 141 34.93 19.63 0.39
C GLY A 141 35.14 18.15 0.66
N GLN A 142 34.44 17.27 -0.07
CA GLN A 142 34.60 15.82 0.07
C GLN A 142 36.04 15.38 -0.21
N ARG A 143 36.66 15.85 -1.29
CA ARG A 143 38.07 15.53 -1.58
C ARG A 143 39.03 16.01 -0.51
N ASN A 144 38.79 17.19 0.08
CA ASN A 144 39.60 17.70 1.18
C ASN A 144 39.45 16.84 2.45
N HIS A 145 38.23 16.40 2.78
CA HIS A 145 38.00 15.47 3.89
C HIS A 145 38.69 14.13 3.66
N ILE A 146 38.61 13.57 2.45
CA ILE A 146 39.27 12.32 2.08
C ILE A 146 40.79 12.47 2.16
N LYS A 147 41.34 13.56 1.62
CA LYS A 147 42.79 13.86 1.71
C LYS A 147 43.24 13.96 3.17
N LYS A 148 42.48 14.65 4.02
CA LYS A 148 42.78 14.75 5.45
C LYS A 148 42.75 13.36 6.11
N PHE A 149 41.75 12.55 5.80
CA PHE A 149 41.65 11.18 6.29
C PHE A 149 42.86 10.34 5.91
N ARG A 150 43.20 10.28 4.62
CA ARG A 150 44.36 9.52 4.13
C ARG A 150 45.70 10.02 4.68
N THR A 151 45.79 11.29 5.08
CA THR A 151 46.99 11.86 5.71
C THR A 151 47.11 11.46 7.19
N GLN A 152 45.99 11.42 7.90
CA GLN A 152 45.96 11.09 9.34
C GLN A 152 46.01 9.59 9.60
N TRP A 153 45.44 8.78 8.69
CA TRP A 153 45.39 7.32 8.77
C TRP A 153 45.86 6.70 7.45
N PRO A 154 47.18 6.76 7.14
CA PRO A 154 47.72 6.31 5.85
C PRO A 154 47.56 4.80 5.61
N GLU A 155 47.58 4.01 6.68
CA GLU A 155 47.44 2.55 6.64
C GLU A 155 45.98 2.09 6.60
N ALA A 156 45.01 3.01 6.67
CA ALA A 156 43.61 2.63 6.67
C ALA A 156 43.17 2.14 5.28
N LEU A 157 42.52 0.98 5.19
CA LEU A 157 42.18 0.34 3.93
C LEU A 157 40.72 -0.10 3.89
N PHE A 158 40.09 0.05 2.73
CA PHE A 158 38.76 -0.49 2.49
C PHE A 158 38.87 -1.95 2.07
N ARG A 159 37.96 -2.79 2.59
CA ARG A 159 37.79 -4.16 2.09
C ARG A 159 36.34 -4.65 2.19
N PRO A 160 35.94 -5.59 1.32
CA PRO A 160 34.69 -6.33 1.50
C PRO A 160 34.65 -7.04 2.85
N LEU A 161 33.46 -7.08 3.45
CA LEU A 161 33.19 -7.81 4.67
C LEU A 161 32.60 -9.18 4.34
N THR A 162 33.08 -10.18 5.06
CA THR A 162 32.67 -11.58 4.95
C THR A 162 32.10 -12.07 6.28
N ALA A 163 31.61 -13.31 6.31
CA ALA A 163 31.16 -13.93 7.56
C ALA A 163 32.28 -14.06 8.61
N ALA A 164 33.56 -14.06 8.20
CA ALA A 164 34.70 -14.14 9.11
C ALA A 164 34.93 -12.84 9.91
N ASP A 165 34.35 -11.72 9.47
CA ASP A 165 34.56 -10.40 10.08
C ASP A 165 33.60 -10.10 11.25
N GLY A 166 32.84 -11.10 11.71
CA GLY A 166 31.82 -10.94 12.75
C GLY A 166 32.34 -10.24 14.01
N ASP A 167 33.50 -10.66 14.52
CA ASP A 167 34.10 -10.07 15.72
C ASP A 167 34.49 -8.60 15.51
N ALA A 168 34.99 -8.25 14.32
CA ALA A 168 35.34 -6.87 14.00
C ALA A 168 34.09 -5.99 13.91
N VAL A 169 32.98 -6.52 13.37
CA VAL A 169 31.68 -5.83 13.31
C VAL A 169 31.10 -5.63 14.72
N ASP A 170 31.14 -6.64 15.58
CA ASP A 170 30.64 -6.54 16.95
C ASP A 170 31.47 -5.53 17.78
N ARG A 171 32.81 -5.50 17.60
CA ARG A 171 33.67 -4.46 18.19
C ARG A 171 33.35 -3.07 17.66
N PHE A 172 33.21 -2.91 16.34
CA PHE A 172 32.84 -1.62 15.73
C PHE A 172 31.56 -1.05 16.35
N TRP A 173 30.54 -1.89 16.58
CA TRP A 173 29.30 -1.45 17.18
C TRP A 173 29.44 -0.99 18.64
N THR A 174 30.33 -1.64 19.39
CA THR A 174 30.66 -1.26 20.76
C THR A 174 31.35 0.11 20.78
N ASP A 175 32.33 0.31 19.89
CA ASP A 175 33.04 1.57 19.73
C ASP A 175 32.10 2.69 19.26
N TYR A 176 31.25 2.40 18.26
CA TYR A 176 30.30 3.36 17.71
C TYR A 176 29.30 3.83 18.76
N GLU A 177 28.77 2.93 19.61
CA GLU A 177 27.86 3.30 20.71
C GLU A 177 28.55 4.12 21.80
N ALA A 178 29.85 3.94 22.01
CA ALA A 178 30.61 4.75 22.97
C ALA A 178 30.79 6.21 22.48
N GLU A 179 30.91 6.41 21.16
CA GLU A 179 30.99 7.75 20.54
C GLU A 179 29.62 8.35 20.21
N PHE A 180 28.59 7.52 20.07
CA PHE A 180 27.26 7.96 19.69
C PHE A 180 26.66 8.85 20.81
N PRO A 181 26.18 10.06 20.50
CA PRO A 181 25.61 10.93 21.52
C PRO A 181 24.49 10.22 22.26
N LYS A 182 24.54 10.20 23.61
CA LYS A 182 23.47 9.69 24.48
C LYS A 182 22.24 10.63 24.48
N GLY A 183 21.81 11.08 23.31
CA GLY A 183 20.54 11.80 23.15
C GLY A 183 19.37 10.83 23.28
N ASP A 184 18.29 11.28 23.92
CA ASP A 184 17.03 10.55 24.12
C ASP A 184 16.22 10.39 22.83
N ASN A 185 16.81 9.79 21.79
CA ASN A 185 16.08 9.48 20.57
C ASN A 185 15.90 7.96 20.45
N ALA A 186 14.82 7.45 21.05
CA ALA A 186 14.46 6.02 21.00
C ALA A 186 14.45 5.45 19.57
N LYS A 187 14.02 6.25 18.57
CA LYS A 187 14.05 5.87 17.15
C LYS A 187 15.46 5.56 16.64
N ALA A 188 16.47 6.33 17.05
CA ALA A 188 17.85 6.10 16.64
C ALA A 188 18.42 4.81 17.25
N ARG A 189 18.02 4.46 18.47
CA ARG A 189 18.40 3.20 19.12
C ARG A 189 17.75 1.99 18.44
N ASP A 190 16.47 2.12 18.08
CA ASP A 190 15.74 1.07 17.34
C ASP A 190 16.36 0.84 15.95
N GLU A 191 16.64 1.90 15.19
CA GLU A 191 17.33 1.81 13.89
C GLU A 191 18.71 1.15 14.05
N LEU A 192 19.48 1.54 15.07
CA LEU A 192 20.78 0.96 15.36
C LEU A 192 20.69 -0.54 15.66
N ALA A 193 19.70 -0.97 16.45
CA ALA A 193 19.46 -2.39 16.74
C ALA A 193 19.09 -3.18 15.48
N LEU A 194 18.30 -2.58 14.58
CA LEU A 194 17.97 -3.17 13.28
C LEU A 194 19.21 -3.27 12.37
N ALA A 195 20.03 -2.22 12.32
CA ALA A 195 21.27 -2.19 11.55
C ALA A 195 22.24 -3.28 12.02
N LYS A 196 22.46 -3.41 13.34
CA LYS A 196 23.24 -4.51 13.95
C LYS A 196 22.75 -5.88 13.50
N LYS A 197 21.43 -6.11 13.57
CA LYS A 197 20.81 -7.40 13.19
C LYS A 197 20.94 -7.69 11.70
N MET A 198 20.83 -6.68 10.84
CA MET A 198 20.93 -6.81 9.40
C MET A 198 22.38 -7.07 8.97
N LEU A 199 23.37 -6.44 9.63
CA LEU A 199 24.79 -6.67 9.36
C LEU A 199 25.28 -8.07 9.73
N LYS A 200 24.59 -8.79 10.62
CA LYS A 200 24.80 -10.24 10.80
C LYS A 200 24.47 -11.08 9.55
N MET A 201 23.84 -10.47 8.55
CA MET A 201 23.60 -11.08 7.23
C MET A 201 24.67 -10.69 6.20
N ALA A 202 25.73 -9.97 6.60
CA ALA A 202 26.92 -9.78 5.77
C ALA A 202 27.47 -11.15 5.31
N GLY A 203 27.95 -11.21 4.07
CA GLY A 203 28.39 -12.45 3.43
C GLY A 203 27.28 -13.30 2.81
N LYS A 204 26.00 -12.92 2.94
CA LYS A 204 24.94 -13.49 2.07
C LYS A 204 25.10 -12.93 0.65
N PRO A 205 24.89 -13.74 -0.41
CA PRO A 205 25.21 -13.35 -1.79
C PRO A 205 24.41 -12.16 -2.33
N TRP A 206 23.30 -11.80 -1.67
CA TRP A 206 22.48 -10.65 -2.03
C TRP A 206 22.84 -9.36 -1.29
N PHE A 207 23.66 -9.42 -0.22
CA PHE A 207 24.15 -8.21 0.46
C PHE A 207 25.59 -7.92 0.06
N LEU A 208 25.85 -6.66 -0.24
CA LEU A 208 27.19 -6.13 -0.46
C LEU A 208 27.59 -5.39 0.82
N ALA A 209 28.56 -5.91 1.54
CA ALA A 209 29.03 -5.33 2.79
C ALA A 209 30.52 -5.03 2.68
N GLY A 210 30.94 -3.88 3.19
CA GLY A 210 32.33 -3.45 3.16
C GLY A 210 32.60 -2.44 4.25
N GLY A 211 33.88 -2.28 4.59
CA GLY A 211 34.28 -1.38 5.65
C GLY A 211 35.69 -0.86 5.49
N MET A 212 35.97 0.23 6.20
CA MET A 212 37.30 0.82 6.33
C MET A 212 37.96 0.29 7.61
N PHE A 213 39.18 -0.22 7.48
CA PHE A 213 39.97 -0.78 8.57
C PHE A 213 41.21 0.05 8.83
N ASP A 214 41.56 0.27 10.08
CA ASP A 214 42.82 0.83 10.55
C ASP A 214 43.56 -0.29 11.33
N GLY A 215 44.47 -0.98 10.65
CA GLY A 215 44.95 -2.30 11.09
C GLY A 215 43.80 -3.31 11.15
N ASP A 216 43.63 -3.99 12.30
CA ASP A 216 42.53 -4.94 12.53
C ASP A 216 41.23 -4.27 13.02
N ARG A 217 41.26 -2.95 13.25
CA ARG A 217 40.12 -2.21 13.77
C ARG A 217 39.23 -1.75 12.63
N LEU A 218 37.98 -2.22 12.62
CA LEU A 218 36.95 -1.69 11.74
C LEU A 218 36.50 -0.31 12.25
N ILE A 219 36.64 0.73 11.42
CA ILE A 219 36.35 2.12 11.80
C ILE A 219 35.17 2.72 11.03
N ALA A 220 34.74 2.07 9.94
CA ALA A 220 33.56 2.46 9.18
C ALA A 220 32.97 1.26 8.45
N ILE A 221 31.65 1.19 8.33
CA ILE A 221 30.93 0.07 7.72
C ILE A 221 29.77 0.55 6.86
N SER A 222 29.56 -0.13 5.74
CA SER A 222 28.39 0.05 4.89
C SER A 222 27.83 -1.30 4.42
N LEU A 223 26.51 -1.36 4.23
CA LEU A 223 25.79 -2.51 3.71
C LEU A 223 24.72 -2.06 2.71
N ALA A 224 24.71 -2.70 1.55
CA ALA A 224 23.89 -2.33 0.41
C ALA A 224 23.32 -3.54 -0.33
N GLU A 225 22.38 -3.24 -1.23
CA GLU A 225 21.78 -4.17 -2.17
C GLU A 225 21.77 -3.58 -3.57
N ARG A 226 21.99 -4.44 -4.58
CA ARG A 226 21.82 -4.07 -5.98
C ARG A 226 20.41 -4.44 -6.45
N CYS A 227 19.67 -3.45 -6.92
CA CYS A 227 18.31 -3.58 -7.45
C CYS A 227 18.23 -2.84 -8.78
N GLY A 228 18.13 -3.58 -9.89
CA GLY A 228 18.23 -3.03 -11.23
C GLY A 228 19.58 -2.34 -11.47
N ASP A 229 19.51 -1.10 -11.93
CA ASP A 229 20.64 -0.20 -12.17
C ASP A 229 21.02 0.64 -10.94
N THR A 230 20.49 0.30 -9.76
CA THR A 230 20.63 1.10 -8.54
C THR A 230 21.28 0.30 -7.41
N LEU A 231 22.33 0.85 -6.81
CA LEU A 231 22.91 0.37 -5.55
C LEU A 231 22.22 1.10 -4.38
N ILE A 232 21.42 0.38 -3.59
CA ILE A 232 20.69 0.91 -2.44
C ILE A 232 21.52 0.68 -1.18
N ILE A 233 21.97 1.76 -0.54
CA ILE A 233 22.75 1.71 0.71
C ILE A 233 21.79 1.77 1.90
N HIS A 234 21.67 0.65 2.62
CA HIS A 234 20.78 0.51 3.77
C HIS A 234 21.43 0.96 5.08
N ILE A 235 22.73 0.72 5.20
CA ILE A 235 23.49 1.05 6.41
C ILE A 235 24.77 1.72 5.99
N GLU A 236 25.09 2.84 6.63
CA GLU A 236 26.37 3.52 6.50
C GLU A 236 26.68 4.20 7.84
N LYS A 237 27.68 3.69 8.57
CA LYS A 237 28.06 4.19 9.90
C LYS A 237 29.58 4.22 10.01
N ALA A 238 30.12 5.19 10.75
CA ALA A 238 31.55 5.30 10.99
C ALA A 238 31.84 5.94 12.34
N LEU A 239 33.02 5.69 12.89
CA LEU A 239 33.47 6.33 14.12
C LEU A 239 33.72 7.82 13.89
N TYR A 240 33.09 8.68 14.70
CA TYR A 240 33.18 10.13 14.62
C TYR A 240 34.59 10.64 14.92
N SER A 241 35.36 9.89 15.71
CA SER A 241 36.77 10.19 16.01
C SER A 241 37.67 10.20 14.77
N TYR A 242 37.29 9.50 13.69
CA TYR A 242 38.03 9.43 12.43
C TYR A 242 37.58 10.52 11.45
N THR A 243 38.11 11.74 11.60
CA THR A 243 37.78 12.91 10.77
C THR A 243 37.94 12.66 9.26
N GLY A 244 36.83 12.61 8.52
CA GLY A 244 36.83 12.43 7.05
C GLY A 244 36.62 11.00 6.58
N VAL A 245 36.44 10.04 7.51
CA VAL A 245 36.17 8.64 7.19
C VAL A 245 34.86 8.44 6.43
N TYR A 246 33.82 9.24 6.67
CA TYR A 246 32.53 9.12 5.99
C TYR A 246 32.65 9.36 4.47
N PRO A 247 33.16 10.51 3.98
CA PRO A 247 33.46 10.69 2.57
C PRO A 247 34.38 9.61 1.97
N ALA A 248 35.37 9.13 2.73
CA ALA A 248 36.26 8.06 2.26
C ALA A 248 35.51 6.73 2.09
N LEU A 249 34.69 6.33 3.07
CA LEU A 249 33.84 5.15 2.99
C LEU A 249 32.87 5.24 1.80
N VAL A 250 32.20 6.39 1.62
CA VAL A 250 31.27 6.59 0.48
C VAL A 250 32.01 6.38 -0.85
N GLN A 251 33.20 6.95 -1.00
CA GLN A 251 34.01 6.83 -2.21
C GLN A 251 34.41 5.38 -2.50
N GLU A 252 35.02 4.74 -1.51
CA GLU A 252 35.54 3.37 -1.65
C GLU A 252 34.40 2.36 -1.86
N PHE A 253 33.28 2.53 -1.15
CA PHE A 253 32.13 1.66 -1.30
C PHE A 253 31.47 1.80 -2.67
N ALA A 254 31.35 3.03 -3.19
CA ALA A 254 30.88 3.27 -4.55
C ALA A 254 31.82 2.65 -5.60
N GLY A 255 33.14 2.75 -5.39
CA GLY A 255 34.14 2.14 -6.26
C GLY A 255 34.13 0.60 -6.25
N ALA A 256 34.01 0.00 -5.06
CA ALA A 256 34.07 -1.44 -4.88
C ALA A 256 32.78 -2.16 -5.30
N PHE A 257 31.62 -1.57 -5.01
CA PHE A 257 30.32 -2.23 -5.18
C PHE A 257 29.40 -1.55 -6.19
N GLY A 258 29.77 -0.41 -6.74
CA GLY A 258 28.99 0.32 -7.75
C GLY A 258 28.81 -0.48 -9.02
N GLY A 259 29.84 -1.18 -9.52
CA GLY A 259 29.79 -1.96 -10.77
C GLY A 259 29.08 -1.20 -11.89
N ASP A 260 28.15 -1.86 -12.58
CA ASP A 260 27.39 -1.26 -13.69
C ASP A 260 26.16 -0.43 -13.25
N CYS A 261 26.00 -0.13 -11.95
CA CYS A 261 24.89 0.72 -11.51
C CYS A 261 25.06 2.13 -12.09
N GLN A 262 23.97 2.70 -12.57
CA GLN A 262 23.90 4.13 -12.87
C GLN A 262 23.76 4.95 -11.58
N TRP A 263 22.99 4.41 -10.62
CA TRP A 263 22.55 5.15 -9.45
C TRP A 263 23.05 4.55 -8.14
N ILE A 264 23.24 5.43 -7.16
CA ILE A 264 23.34 5.06 -5.75
C ILE A 264 22.17 5.73 -5.01
N ASN A 265 21.33 4.94 -4.35
CA ASN A 265 20.25 5.41 -3.50
C ASN A 265 20.71 5.31 -2.03
N ARG A 266 20.72 6.43 -1.31
CA ARG A 266 21.10 6.49 0.12
C ARG A 266 19.91 6.76 1.03
N GLU A 267 18.69 6.36 0.63
CA GLU A 267 17.43 6.45 1.37
C GLU A 267 17.03 7.88 1.79
N ASP A 268 15.98 8.04 2.59
CA ASP A 268 15.42 9.33 3.03
C ASP A 268 16.06 9.92 4.30
N ASP A 269 15.75 11.19 4.62
CA ASP A 269 16.37 11.88 5.76
C ASP A 269 15.65 11.68 7.10
N ALA A 270 14.57 10.90 7.16
CA ALA A 270 13.72 10.68 8.33
C ALA A 270 13.26 11.98 9.03
N ALA A 271 13.18 13.08 8.28
CA ALA A 271 12.97 14.44 8.77
C ALA A 271 14.07 15.00 9.71
N ASP A 272 15.22 14.33 9.80
CA ASP A 272 16.36 14.79 10.60
C ASP A 272 17.17 15.87 9.88
N ARG A 273 17.43 16.97 10.58
CA ARG A 273 18.16 18.14 10.03
C ARG A 273 19.62 17.80 9.69
N GLY A 274 20.28 17.00 10.53
CA GLY A 274 21.67 16.61 10.35
C GLY A 274 21.82 15.71 9.12
N LEU A 275 20.99 14.66 9.03
CA LEU A 275 20.94 13.75 7.90
C LEU A 275 20.60 14.48 6.61
N ARG A 276 19.61 15.38 6.61
CA ARG A 276 19.28 16.21 5.44
C ARG A 276 20.47 17.02 4.96
N THR A 277 21.14 17.73 5.87
CA THR A 277 22.33 18.52 5.55
C THR A 277 23.43 17.63 4.97
N SER A 278 23.66 16.48 5.63
CA SER A 278 24.68 15.51 5.24
C SER A 278 24.42 14.87 3.88
N LYS A 279 23.17 14.59 3.51
CA LYS A 279 22.84 14.01 2.20
C LYS A 279 22.90 15.07 1.09
N LEU A 280 22.37 16.28 1.32
CA LEU A 280 22.38 17.35 0.31
C LEU A 280 23.79 17.78 -0.09
N GLN A 281 24.77 17.77 0.81
CA GLN A 281 26.17 18.14 0.49
C GLN A 281 26.86 17.21 -0.51
N TYR A 282 26.36 15.97 -0.71
CA TYR A 282 26.87 15.06 -1.75
C TYR A 282 26.26 15.33 -3.13
N GLY A 283 25.40 16.35 -3.27
CA GLY A 283 24.83 16.77 -4.54
C GLY A 283 23.99 15.67 -5.19
N PRO A 284 22.86 15.26 -4.57
CA PRO A 284 21.97 14.27 -5.16
C PRO A 284 21.54 14.71 -6.55
N ALA A 285 21.54 13.77 -7.49
CA ALA A 285 21.03 13.99 -8.84
C ALA A 285 19.51 14.25 -8.81
N LYS A 286 18.81 13.55 -7.91
CA LYS A 286 17.38 13.76 -7.66
C LYS A 286 16.98 13.33 -6.25
N LEU A 287 15.83 13.85 -5.83
CA LEU A 287 15.08 13.30 -4.69
C LEU A 287 13.96 12.44 -5.27
N ALA A 288 14.14 11.12 -5.25
CA ALA A 288 13.20 10.21 -5.88
C ALA A 288 11.85 10.24 -5.14
N PRO A 289 10.75 10.63 -5.82
CA PRO A 289 9.45 10.75 -5.19
C PRO A 289 8.85 9.38 -4.89
N LYS A 290 8.10 9.31 -3.79
CA LYS A 290 7.33 8.13 -3.37
C LYS A 290 5.88 8.55 -3.28
N TYR A 291 5.07 8.16 -4.27
CA TYR A 291 3.67 8.53 -4.30
C TYR A 291 2.83 7.53 -3.49
N ARG A 292 1.89 8.04 -2.71
CA ARG A 292 0.84 7.25 -2.07
C ARG A 292 -0.49 7.62 -2.70
N PHE A 293 -1.15 6.62 -3.29
CA PHE A 293 -2.47 6.71 -3.88
C PHE A 293 -3.48 6.14 -2.89
N GLU A 294 -4.44 6.97 -2.50
CA GLU A 294 -5.61 6.63 -1.69
C GLU A 294 -6.86 6.78 -2.55
N PRO A 295 -7.28 5.72 -3.26
CA PRO A 295 -8.50 5.76 -4.04
C PRO A 295 -9.70 6.16 -3.18
N GLN A 296 -10.58 6.98 -3.75
CA GLN A 296 -11.79 7.47 -3.10
C GLN A 296 -12.99 6.97 -3.90
N ASN A 297 -14.11 6.72 -3.24
CA ASN A 297 -15.36 6.47 -3.94
C ASN A 297 -16.14 7.77 -4.14
N GLU A 298 -17.12 7.68 -5.01
CA GLU A 298 -17.93 8.77 -5.51
C GLU A 298 -18.76 9.45 -4.40
N LEU A 299 -19.16 8.70 -3.37
CA LEU A 299 -19.98 9.23 -2.28
C LEU A 299 -19.28 10.38 -1.54
N LEU A 300 -17.95 10.30 -1.41
CA LEU A 300 -17.16 11.32 -0.72
C LEU A 300 -17.31 12.71 -1.37
N SER A 301 -17.44 12.73 -2.70
CA SER A 301 -17.53 13.96 -3.49
C SER A 301 -18.98 14.41 -3.70
N HIS A 302 -19.88 13.47 -3.95
CA HIS A 302 -21.20 13.78 -4.52
C HIS A 302 -22.36 13.64 -3.53
N VAL A 303 -22.17 12.93 -2.41
CA VAL A 303 -23.28 12.57 -1.49
C VAL A 303 -23.02 13.09 -0.08
N LYS A 304 -23.63 14.22 0.26
CA LYS A 304 -23.56 14.79 1.62
C LYS A 304 -24.55 14.14 2.58
N SER A 305 -25.75 13.85 2.10
CA SER A 305 -26.85 13.17 2.82
C SER A 305 -27.59 12.26 1.84
N ILE A 306 -28.26 11.23 2.36
CA ILE A 306 -29.12 10.35 1.56
C ILE A 306 -30.33 11.17 1.08
N PRO A 307 -30.54 11.35 -0.23
CA PRO A 307 -31.62 12.17 -0.74
C PRO A 307 -32.97 11.46 -0.66
N GLU A 308 -34.06 12.20 -0.83
CA GLU A 308 -35.37 11.62 -1.15
C GLU A 308 -35.47 11.44 -2.68
N LEU A 309 -35.82 10.23 -3.13
CA LEU A 309 -36.14 9.92 -4.52
C LEU A 309 -37.64 9.59 -4.61
N ARG A 310 -38.33 10.13 -5.61
CA ARG A 310 -39.74 9.83 -5.88
C ARG A 310 -39.89 9.11 -7.19
N THR A 311 -40.71 8.07 -7.20
CA THR A 311 -41.11 7.33 -8.39
C THR A 311 -42.62 7.50 -8.58
N GLU A 312 -43.23 6.68 -9.44
CA GLU A 312 -44.68 6.71 -9.66
C GLU A 312 -45.46 6.37 -8.39
N ARG A 313 -45.01 5.35 -7.64
CA ARG A 313 -45.71 4.81 -6.47
C ARG A 313 -44.91 4.89 -5.17
N LEU A 314 -43.58 5.07 -5.26
CA LEU A 314 -42.68 4.92 -4.12
C LEU A 314 -42.00 6.24 -3.76
N THR A 315 -41.68 6.36 -2.48
CA THR A 315 -40.70 7.31 -1.97
C THR A 315 -39.53 6.52 -1.41
N LEU A 316 -38.31 6.85 -1.83
CA LEU A 316 -37.08 6.28 -1.30
C LEU A 316 -36.37 7.35 -0.48
N SER A 317 -36.08 7.07 0.79
CA SER A 317 -35.47 8.05 1.71
C SER A 317 -34.41 7.38 2.60
N ALA A 318 -33.73 8.17 3.43
CA ALA A 318 -32.96 7.62 4.54
C ALA A 318 -33.84 6.78 5.47
N LEU A 319 -33.22 5.81 6.15
CA LEU A 319 -33.81 5.12 7.30
C LEU A 319 -33.92 6.08 8.49
N GLU A 320 -35.01 5.97 9.22
CA GLU A 320 -35.29 6.72 10.45
C GLU A 320 -35.44 5.77 11.64
N GLU A 321 -35.36 6.27 12.87
CA GLU A 321 -35.48 5.41 14.06
C GLU A 321 -36.85 4.72 14.14
N ALA A 322 -37.90 5.36 13.63
CA ALA A 322 -39.23 4.76 13.55
C ALA A 322 -39.29 3.53 12.62
N ASP A 323 -38.31 3.37 11.71
CA ASP A 323 -38.24 2.24 10.80
C ASP A 323 -37.63 1.00 11.45
N ILE A 324 -36.97 1.11 12.60
CA ILE A 324 -36.22 0.00 13.23
C ILE A 324 -37.04 -1.30 13.31
N PRO A 325 -38.31 -1.30 13.76
CA PRO A 325 -39.11 -2.54 13.81
C PRO A 325 -39.34 -3.17 12.43
N ALA A 326 -39.67 -2.35 11.42
CA ALA A 326 -39.93 -2.82 10.06
C ALA A 326 -38.64 -3.25 9.35
N TYR A 327 -37.55 -2.52 9.58
CA TYR A 327 -36.24 -2.84 9.06
C TYR A 327 -35.69 -4.13 9.67
N ASN A 328 -35.83 -4.34 10.98
CA ASN A 328 -35.47 -5.60 11.63
C ASN A 328 -36.28 -6.78 11.08
N ALA A 329 -37.59 -6.61 10.85
CA ALA A 329 -38.41 -7.66 10.23
C ALA A 329 -37.88 -8.04 8.82
N LEU A 330 -37.39 -7.06 8.06
CA LEU A 330 -36.80 -7.27 6.74
C LEU A 330 -35.40 -7.94 6.81
N VAL A 331 -34.54 -7.51 7.73
CA VAL A 331 -33.15 -7.99 7.87
C VAL A 331 -33.06 -9.34 8.58
N LEU A 332 -34.04 -9.68 9.41
CA LEU A 332 -34.07 -10.94 10.16
C LEU A 332 -34.89 -12.05 9.48
N ASP A 333 -35.54 -11.78 8.34
CA ASP A 333 -36.19 -12.81 7.52
C ASP A 333 -35.15 -13.73 6.87
N GLN A 334 -34.81 -14.83 7.53
CA GLN A 334 -33.83 -15.80 7.06
C GLN A 334 -34.23 -16.46 5.73
N GLU A 335 -35.53 -16.63 5.46
CA GLU A 335 -35.99 -17.24 4.21
C GLU A 335 -35.69 -16.35 3.00
N ARG A 336 -35.81 -15.02 3.16
CA ARG A 336 -35.48 -14.06 2.10
C ARG A 336 -33.99 -13.72 2.07
N ASN A 337 -33.34 -13.53 3.22
CA ASN A 337 -31.96 -13.05 3.25
C ASN A 337 -30.94 -14.11 2.80
N ARG A 338 -31.34 -15.39 2.67
CA ARG A 338 -30.53 -16.39 1.93
C ARG A 338 -30.18 -15.94 0.49
N TRP A 339 -30.98 -15.04 -0.09
CA TRP A 339 -30.77 -14.51 -1.44
C TRP A 339 -29.97 -13.21 -1.49
N TRP A 340 -29.63 -12.62 -0.35
CA TRP A 340 -28.91 -11.34 -0.28
C TRP A 340 -27.43 -11.47 -0.69
N GLY A 341 -26.87 -12.68 -0.56
CA GLY A 341 -25.51 -13.00 -1.00
C GLY A 341 -24.45 -12.89 0.09
N TYR A 342 -24.82 -12.49 1.31
CA TYR A 342 -23.99 -12.56 2.52
C TYR A 342 -24.88 -12.58 3.78
N ASP A 343 -24.32 -13.02 4.91
CA ASP A 343 -25.04 -13.16 6.18
C ASP A 343 -24.91 -11.88 7.02
N ASP A 344 -25.98 -11.07 7.03
CA ASP A 344 -26.08 -9.82 7.80
C ASP A 344 -25.85 -10.04 9.30
N VAL A 345 -26.33 -11.16 9.87
CA VAL A 345 -26.22 -11.45 11.31
C VAL A 345 -24.78 -11.83 11.67
N ALA A 346 -24.16 -12.70 10.86
CA ALA A 346 -22.75 -13.07 11.06
C ALA A 346 -21.81 -11.85 10.91
N GLY A 347 -22.19 -10.88 10.06
CA GLY A 347 -21.45 -9.64 9.85
C GLY A 347 -21.37 -8.72 11.08
N LEU A 348 -22.25 -8.86 12.07
CA LEU A 348 -22.26 -8.02 13.28
C LEU A 348 -21.09 -8.31 14.24
N GLY A 349 -20.57 -9.54 14.23
CA GLY A 349 -19.47 -9.95 15.13
C GLY A 349 -19.82 -9.93 16.63
N GLY A 350 -21.09 -9.84 16.98
CA GLY A 350 -21.61 -9.73 18.35
C GLY A 350 -23.08 -10.14 18.45
N ALA A 351 -23.68 -9.95 19.64
CA ALA A 351 -25.11 -10.22 19.84
C ALA A 351 -25.96 -9.25 19.02
N VAL A 352 -27.07 -9.74 18.45
CA VAL A 352 -28.05 -8.91 17.75
C VAL A 352 -28.87 -8.15 18.79
N GLU A 353 -28.83 -6.84 18.72
CA GLU A 353 -29.66 -5.92 19.50
C GLU A 353 -30.69 -5.22 18.59
N GLU A 354 -31.70 -4.60 19.18
CA GLU A 354 -32.79 -3.95 18.43
C GLU A 354 -32.27 -2.90 17.43
N ARG A 355 -31.21 -2.17 17.75
CA ARG A 355 -30.66 -1.10 16.90
C ARG A 355 -29.52 -1.55 15.99
N SER A 356 -29.05 -2.80 16.09
CA SER A 356 -27.79 -3.23 15.47
C SER A 356 -27.71 -2.93 13.97
N PHE A 357 -28.72 -3.29 13.18
CA PHE A 357 -28.68 -3.10 11.73
C PHE A 357 -28.85 -1.64 11.32
N PHE A 358 -29.67 -0.89 12.05
CA PHE A 358 -29.84 0.55 11.82
C PHE A 358 -28.54 1.30 12.06
N ASP A 359 -27.85 1.00 13.17
CA ASP A 359 -26.58 1.62 13.53
C ASP A 359 -25.46 1.23 12.54
N VAL A 360 -25.48 -0.01 12.01
CA VAL A 360 -24.59 -0.42 10.92
C VAL A 360 -24.84 0.39 9.66
N ALA A 361 -26.08 0.49 9.18
CA ALA A 361 -26.42 1.26 7.98
C ALA A 361 -26.01 2.74 8.11
N ARG A 362 -26.24 3.34 9.30
CA ARG A 362 -25.78 4.71 9.60
C ARG A 362 -24.26 4.84 9.55
N ARG A 363 -23.55 3.95 10.24
CA ARG A 363 -22.08 3.95 10.29
C ARG A 363 -21.47 3.74 8.91
N ASP A 364 -22.05 2.86 8.10
CA ASP A 364 -21.58 2.57 6.75
C ASP A 364 -21.78 3.79 5.84
N PHE A 365 -22.90 4.52 5.97
CA PHE A 365 -23.07 5.79 5.26
C PHE A 365 -22.09 6.87 5.72
N GLU A 366 -21.89 7.02 7.03
CA GLU A 366 -20.92 7.95 7.63
C GLU A 366 -19.49 7.68 7.12
N ASN A 367 -19.13 6.40 6.98
CA ASN A 367 -17.85 5.96 6.44
C ASN A 367 -17.80 5.88 4.90
N ARG A 368 -18.89 6.27 4.21
CA ARG A 368 -19.00 6.24 2.75
C ARG A 368 -18.82 4.84 2.14
N LEU A 369 -19.31 3.81 2.83
CA LEU A 369 -19.26 2.41 2.39
C LEU A 369 -20.56 1.97 1.69
N ALA A 370 -21.70 2.52 2.11
CA ALA A 370 -23.01 2.17 1.58
C ALA A 370 -24.00 3.35 1.64
N VAL A 371 -25.07 3.26 0.84
CA VAL A 371 -26.25 4.14 0.88
C VAL A 371 -27.49 3.26 0.93
N ASN A 372 -28.13 3.18 2.08
CA ASN A 372 -29.33 2.41 2.31
C ASN A 372 -30.57 3.31 2.15
N PHE A 373 -31.37 3.03 1.12
CA PHE A 373 -32.67 3.66 0.92
C PHE A 373 -33.79 2.80 1.51
N ALA A 374 -34.56 3.36 2.42
CA ALA A 374 -35.86 2.83 2.81
C ALA A 374 -36.83 2.99 1.64
N ILE A 375 -37.42 1.90 1.15
CA ILE A 375 -38.45 1.93 0.10
C ILE A 375 -39.80 2.08 0.79
N ARG A 376 -40.51 3.18 0.49
CA ARG A 376 -41.80 3.50 1.11
C ARG A 376 -42.96 3.47 0.12
N LEU A 377 -44.07 2.87 0.54
CA LEU A 377 -45.38 2.96 -0.11
C LEU A 377 -46.36 3.58 0.90
N ASP A 378 -47.02 4.68 0.51
CA ASP A 378 -47.91 5.45 1.39
C ASP A 378 -47.28 5.80 2.75
N GLY A 379 -45.98 6.13 2.74
CA GLY A 379 -45.19 6.47 3.92
C GLY A 379 -44.68 5.26 4.74
N LYS A 380 -45.18 4.05 4.49
CA LYS A 380 -44.76 2.83 5.19
C LYS A 380 -43.54 2.20 4.54
N LEU A 381 -42.53 1.81 5.33
CA LEU A 381 -41.38 1.03 4.85
C LEU A 381 -41.86 -0.36 4.38
N ILE A 382 -41.58 -0.69 3.12
CA ILE A 382 -41.92 -1.96 2.47
C ILE A 382 -40.69 -2.70 1.91
N GLY A 383 -39.50 -2.13 2.03
CA GLY A 383 -38.28 -2.73 1.51
C GLY A 383 -37.08 -1.81 1.62
N GLU A 384 -36.00 -2.24 0.99
CA GLU A 384 -34.72 -1.55 0.99
C GLU A 384 -34.02 -1.69 -0.37
N ALA A 385 -33.40 -0.61 -0.82
CA ALA A 385 -32.43 -0.63 -1.91
C ALA A 385 -31.09 -0.06 -1.41
N VAL A 386 -29.99 -0.78 -1.61
CA VAL A 386 -28.68 -0.43 -1.05
C VAL A 386 -27.65 -0.33 -2.16
N LEU A 387 -26.99 0.82 -2.27
CA LEU A 387 -25.82 1.00 -3.12
C LEU A 387 -24.56 0.84 -2.27
N TYR A 388 -23.71 -0.15 -2.54
CA TYR A 388 -22.59 -0.56 -1.68
C TYR A 388 -21.47 -1.20 -2.51
N ARG A 389 -20.39 -1.67 -1.86
CA ARG A 389 -19.25 -2.33 -2.54
C ARG A 389 -18.70 -1.50 -3.71
N PHE A 390 -18.37 -0.24 -3.42
CA PHE A 390 -17.72 0.65 -4.38
C PHE A 390 -16.34 0.09 -4.78
N ASP A 391 -16.08 -0.05 -6.07
CA ASP A 391 -14.85 -0.64 -6.62
C ASP A 391 -13.69 0.37 -6.73
N TYR A 392 -13.95 1.64 -6.40
CA TYR A 392 -13.02 2.77 -6.54
C TYR A 392 -12.60 3.10 -7.99
N GLN A 393 -13.28 2.51 -8.97
CA GLN A 393 -13.06 2.65 -10.42
C GLN A 393 -14.31 3.17 -11.14
N GLY A 394 -15.29 3.71 -10.41
CA GLY A 394 -16.56 4.17 -10.97
C GLY A 394 -17.71 3.16 -10.91
N GLY A 395 -17.54 2.02 -10.24
CA GLY A 395 -18.56 0.99 -10.08
C GLY A 395 -19.01 0.81 -8.63
N ALA A 396 -20.28 0.42 -8.45
CA ALA A 396 -20.84 -0.01 -7.17
C ALA A 396 -21.91 -1.09 -7.38
N GLU A 397 -22.07 -1.99 -6.41
CA GLU A 397 -23.14 -2.98 -6.40
C GLU A 397 -24.44 -2.37 -5.87
N LEU A 398 -25.58 -2.70 -6.49
CA LEU A 398 -26.91 -2.34 -6.03
C LEU A 398 -27.69 -3.60 -5.65
N GLY A 399 -28.12 -3.66 -4.39
CA GLY A 399 -29.01 -4.69 -3.86
C GLY A 399 -30.41 -4.12 -3.65
N CYS A 400 -31.45 -4.97 -3.74
CA CYS A 400 -32.82 -4.58 -3.44
C CYS A 400 -33.59 -5.76 -2.84
N ARG A 401 -34.31 -5.52 -1.74
CA ARG A 401 -35.23 -6.48 -1.12
C ARG A 401 -36.56 -5.81 -0.81
N ILE A 402 -37.64 -6.57 -0.98
CA ILE A 402 -39.01 -6.15 -0.70
C ILE A 402 -39.59 -7.11 0.32
N ASP A 403 -40.31 -6.57 1.29
CA ASP A 403 -41.06 -7.31 2.29
C ASP A 403 -42.06 -8.26 1.60
N ARG A 404 -42.21 -9.46 2.16
CA ARG A 404 -43.03 -10.54 1.58
C ARG A 404 -44.47 -10.12 1.32
N ALA A 405 -45.05 -9.24 2.13
CA ALA A 405 -46.41 -8.76 1.97
C ALA A 405 -46.60 -7.88 0.72
N TYR A 406 -45.51 -7.41 0.11
CA TYR A 406 -45.52 -6.47 -1.02
C TYR A 406 -44.86 -7.04 -2.29
N ASP A 407 -44.53 -8.32 -2.31
CA ASP A 407 -43.90 -8.99 -3.45
C ASP A 407 -44.86 -9.17 -4.63
N GLY A 408 -44.34 -9.30 -5.85
CA GLY A 408 -45.13 -9.52 -7.07
C GLY A 408 -45.80 -8.27 -7.66
N HIS A 409 -45.68 -7.11 -7.02
CA HIS A 409 -46.28 -5.84 -7.48
C HIS A 409 -45.33 -4.94 -8.31
N GLY A 410 -44.09 -5.39 -8.54
CA GLY A 410 -43.07 -4.66 -9.30
C GLY A 410 -42.32 -3.57 -8.53
N TYR A 411 -42.60 -3.38 -7.23
CA TYR A 411 -41.96 -2.34 -6.42
C TYR A 411 -40.43 -2.46 -6.36
N GLY A 412 -39.89 -3.68 -6.31
CA GLY A 412 -38.44 -3.89 -6.35
C GLY A 412 -37.81 -3.41 -7.66
N THR A 413 -38.47 -3.65 -8.80
CA THR A 413 -38.00 -3.16 -10.11
C THR A 413 -38.03 -1.64 -10.18
N GLU A 414 -39.11 -1.03 -9.70
CA GLU A 414 -39.27 0.42 -9.66
C GLU A 414 -38.22 1.11 -8.78
N ALA A 415 -38.03 0.61 -7.55
CA ALA A 415 -37.04 1.12 -6.62
C ALA A 415 -35.60 0.92 -7.13
N PHE A 416 -35.28 -0.27 -7.64
CA PHE A 416 -33.97 -0.57 -8.20
C PHE A 416 -33.62 0.37 -9.36
N ALA A 417 -34.56 0.57 -10.30
CA ALA A 417 -34.34 1.45 -11.43
C ALA A 417 -34.10 2.91 -10.99
N ALA A 418 -34.83 3.38 -9.97
CA ALA A 418 -34.66 4.72 -9.42
C ALA A 418 -33.28 4.92 -8.77
N VAL A 419 -32.83 3.98 -7.92
CA VAL A 419 -31.51 4.06 -7.28
C VAL A 419 -30.38 3.88 -8.30
N ALA A 420 -30.54 2.99 -9.28
CA ALA A 420 -29.55 2.82 -10.34
C ALA A 420 -29.39 4.12 -11.15
N ASN A 421 -30.48 4.77 -11.54
CA ASN A 421 -30.42 6.06 -12.24
C ASN A 421 -29.81 7.16 -11.37
N TRP A 422 -30.14 7.19 -10.08
CA TRP A 422 -29.51 8.12 -9.14
C TRP A 422 -27.99 7.88 -9.03
N GLY A 423 -27.55 6.62 -8.90
CA GLY A 423 -26.14 6.25 -8.88
C GLY A 423 -25.38 6.71 -10.13
N LEU A 424 -25.94 6.45 -11.31
CA LEU A 424 -25.31 6.81 -12.58
C LEU A 424 -25.27 8.34 -12.81
N TYR A 425 -26.38 9.04 -12.58
CA TYR A 425 -26.53 10.44 -13.03
C TYR A 425 -26.41 11.51 -11.93
N ARG A 426 -26.38 11.11 -10.65
CA ARG A 426 -26.20 12.04 -9.52
C ARG A 426 -24.95 11.72 -8.70
N VAL A 427 -24.67 10.43 -8.49
CA VAL A 427 -23.41 9.99 -7.86
C VAL A 427 -22.27 9.92 -8.88
N GLN A 428 -22.57 9.96 -10.19
CA GLN A 428 -21.59 9.92 -11.28
C GLN A 428 -20.81 8.60 -11.35
N LEU A 429 -21.49 7.49 -11.05
CA LEU A 429 -20.95 6.17 -11.33
C LEU A 429 -20.86 5.96 -12.85
N ASN A 430 -19.78 5.32 -13.29
CA ASN A 430 -19.63 4.84 -14.65
C ASN A 430 -20.52 3.61 -14.91
N ARG A 431 -20.76 2.82 -13.87
CA ARG A 431 -21.59 1.61 -13.94
C ARG A 431 -22.21 1.24 -12.60
N VAL A 432 -23.42 0.68 -12.66
CA VAL A 432 -24.03 -0.03 -11.53
C VAL A 432 -23.94 -1.52 -11.79
N LEU A 433 -23.49 -2.27 -10.80
CA LEU A 433 -23.33 -3.72 -10.82
C LEU A 433 -24.44 -4.38 -10.01
N ALA A 434 -24.84 -5.58 -10.40
CA ALA A 434 -25.71 -6.42 -9.58
C ALA A 434 -25.47 -7.89 -9.87
N LYS A 435 -25.84 -8.74 -8.93
CA LYS A 435 -25.82 -10.19 -9.12
C LYS A 435 -27.01 -10.83 -8.43
N CYS A 436 -27.41 -12.00 -8.91
CA CYS A 436 -28.41 -12.83 -8.26
C CYS A 436 -28.06 -14.30 -8.37
N TYR A 437 -28.45 -15.10 -7.38
CA TYR A 437 -28.36 -16.55 -7.44
C TYR A 437 -29.12 -17.11 -8.65
N LYS A 438 -28.63 -18.20 -9.25
CA LYS A 438 -29.27 -18.81 -10.43
C LYS A 438 -30.68 -19.33 -10.15
N GLU A 439 -30.93 -19.73 -8.91
CA GLU A 439 -32.20 -20.23 -8.42
C GLU A 439 -33.20 -19.10 -8.13
N ASN A 440 -32.74 -17.86 -7.96
CA ASN A 440 -33.61 -16.72 -7.66
C ASN A 440 -34.20 -16.10 -8.93
N GLN A 441 -35.27 -16.74 -9.42
CA GLN A 441 -36.00 -16.32 -10.62
C GLN A 441 -36.63 -14.91 -10.49
N ALA A 442 -37.00 -14.49 -9.28
CA ALA A 442 -37.59 -13.17 -9.06
C ALA A 442 -36.55 -12.05 -9.29
N SER A 443 -35.39 -12.16 -8.65
CA SER A 443 -34.28 -11.21 -8.87
C SER A 443 -33.76 -11.27 -10.31
N PHE A 444 -33.68 -12.45 -10.92
CA PHE A 444 -33.28 -12.57 -12.32
C PHE A 444 -34.20 -11.78 -13.26
N LYS A 445 -35.53 -11.91 -13.10
CA LYS A 445 -36.51 -11.15 -13.89
C LYS A 445 -36.40 -9.65 -13.66
N MET A 446 -36.27 -9.22 -12.39
CA MET A 446 -36.08 -7.82 -12.02
C MET A 446 -34.84 -7.22 -12.69
N LEU A 447 -33.67 -7.86 -12.50
CA LEU A 447 -32.40 -7.36 -13.05
C LEU A 447 -32.43 -7.36 -14.59
N SER A 448 -32.96 -8.42 -15.21
CA SER A 448 -33.08 -8.51 -16.68
C SER A 448 -34.00 -7.44 -17.28
N SER A 449 -34.92 -6.87 -16.51
CA SER A 449 -35.82 -5.81 -16.98
C SER A 449 -35.17 -4.42 -17.05
N CYS A 450 -34.06 -4.19 -16.32
CA CYS A 450 -33.48 -2.86 -16.16
C CYS A 450 -31.94 -2.80 -16.28
N MET A 451 -31.27 -3.95 -16.44
CA MET A 451 -29.83 -4.09 -16.60
C MET A 451 -29.47 -5.06 -17.72
N ARG A 452 -28.23 -4.96 -18.21
CA ARG A 452 -27.66 -5.92 -19.16
C ARG A 452 -26.98 -7.05 -18.41
N ARG A 453 -27.17 -8.30 -18.85
CA ARG A 453 -26.40 -9.44 -18.34
C ARG A 453 -24.95 -9.35 -18.81
N SER A 454 -24.00 -9.38 -17.88
CA SER A 454 -22.54 -9.26 -18.14
C SER A 454 -21.78 -10.57 -18.00
N GLY A 455 -22.33 -11.56 -17.28
CA GLY A 455 -21.68 -12.86 -17.11
C GLY A 455 -22.45 -13.84 -16.23
N GLU A 456 -21.82 -14.97 -15.93
CA GLU A 456 -22.26 -15.95 -14.93
C GLU A 456 -21.08 -16.76 -14.40
N ASP A 457 -21.21 -17.31 -13.20
CA ASP A 457 -20.34 -18.38 -12.67
C ASP A 457 -21.20 -19.59 -12.26
N GLU A 458 -20.71 -20.50 -11.43
CA GLU A 458 -21.49 -21.67 -10.97
C GLU A 458 -22.68 -21.28 -10.07
N THR A 459 -22.62 -20.14 -9.38
CA THR A 459 -23.56 -19.71 -8.34
C THR A 459 -24.43 -18.53 -8.75
N PHE A 460 -23.88 -17.55 -9.48
CA PHE A 460 -24.51 -16.25 -9.74
C PHE A 460 -24.65 -15.95 -11.23
N PHE A 461 -25.70 -15.20 -11.57
CA PHE A 461 -25.76 -14.37 -12.76
C PHE A 461 -25.27 -12.96 -12.42
N TYR A 462 -24.48 -12.37 -13.32
CA TYR A 462 -23.94 -11.02 -13.18
C TYR A 462 -24.59 -10.05 -14.18
N PHE A 463 -24.88 -8.84 -13.70
CA PHE A 463 -25.53 -7.77 -14.45
C PHE A 463 -24.77 -6.46 -14.28
N GLU A 464 -24.82 -5.63 -15.31
CA GLU A 464 -24.27 -4.28 -15.30
C GLU A 464 -25.21 -3.28 -16.01
N LYS A 465 -25.12 -2.03 -15.59
CA LYS A 465 -25.76 -0.89 -16.25
C LYS A 465 -24.75 0.26 -16.36
N PRO A 466 -24.07 0.43 -17.51
CA PRO A 466 -23.13 1.52 -17.74
C PRO A 466 -23.85 2.83 -18.13
N VAL A 467 -23.13 3.95 -18.07
CA VAL A 467 -23.51 5.24 -18.72
C VAL A 467 -22.99 5.33 -20.13
#